data_AF-A0A354CN68-F1
#
_entry.id   AF-A0A354CN68-F1
#
_cell.length_a   1.000
_cell.length_b   1.000
_cell.length_c   1.000
_cell.angle_alpha   90.00
_cell.angle_beta   90.00
_cell.angle_gamma   90.00
#
_symmetry.space_group_name_H-M   'P 1'
#
loop_
_entity.id
_entity.type
_entity.pdbx_description
1 polymer ?
#
loop_
_entity_poly.entity_id
_entity_poly.type
_entity_poly.pdbx_seq_one_letter_code
_entity_poly.pdbx_strand_id
1 'polypeptide(L)' 'MKIAFMFPGQGAQYVGMGRDFYENYPEAGAVFDMAGQAAGF' A
#
# COMPACT_ATOMS: atom_id res chain seq x y z
N MET A 1 -12.41 -23.67 -7.35
CA MET A 1 -12.82 -22.33 -6.87
C MET A 1 -12.07 -21.28 -7.71
N LYS A 2 -12.72 -20.21 -8.19
CA LYS A 2 -12.06 -19.14 -8.94
C LYS A 2 -12.10 -17.86 -8.09
N ILE A 3 -10.95 -17.19 -7.95
CA ILE A 3 -10.80 -15.95 -7.19
C ILE A 3 -10.58 -14.81 -8.20
N ALA A 4 -11.24 -13.67 -7.97
CA ALA A 4 -11.00 -12.44 -8.69
C ALA A 4 -10.51 -11.37 -7.70
N PHE A 5 -9.42 -10.69 -8.04
CA PHE A 5 -8.90 -9.57 -7.25
C PHE A 5 -9.52 -8.27 -7.73
N MET A 6 -10.04 -7.46 -6.80
CA MET A 6 -10.61 -6.16 -7.07
C MET A 6 -9.87 -5.10 -6.26
N PHE A 7 -9.51 -4.00 -6.90
CA PHE A 7 -8.80 -2.89 -6.29
C PHE A 7 -9.74 -1.68 -6.19
N PRO A 8 -10.09 -1.20 -4.98
CA PRO A 8 -11.02 -0.09 -4.80
C PRO A 8 -10.44 1.24 -5.34
N GLY A 9 -11.32 2.12 -5.79
CA GLY A 9 -10.96 3.44 -6.31
C GLY A 9 -10.83 4.54 -5.24
N GLN A 10 -10.71 5.79 -5.70
CA GLN A 10 -10.64 6.98 -4.85
C GLN A 10 -11.90 7.11 -3.96
N GLY A 11 -11.69 7.49 -2.70
CA GLY A 11 -12.73 7.67 -1.68
C GLY A 11 -12.76 6.56 -0.62
N ALA A 12 -12.11 5.42 -0.88
CA ALA A 12 -12.00 4.32 0.09
C ALA A 12 -10.86 4.52 1.13
N GLN A 13 -9.99 5.51 0.94
CA GLN A 13 -8.84 5.73 1.81
C GLN A 13 -9.21 6.32 3.17
N TYR A 14 -8.38 6.04 4.17
CA TYR A 14 -8.49 6.60 5.52
C TYR A 14 -7.11 6.96 6.08
N VAL A 15 -7.06 7.82 7.09
CA VAL A 15 -5.80 8.25 7.74
C VAL A 15 -5.12 7.04 8.37
N GLY A 16 -3.84 6.83 8.03
CA GLY A 16 -3.05 5.68 8.49
C GLY A 16 -3.25 4.38 7.69
N MET A 17 -4.00 4.42 6.58
CA MET A 17 -4.12 3.27 5.67
C MET A 17 -2.73 2.78 5.23
N GLY A 18 -2.49 1.47 5.33
CA GLY A 18 -1.22 0.86 4.96
C GLY A 18 -0.13 0.88 6.03
N ARG A 19 -0.32 1.59 7.16
CA ARG A 19 0.70 1.73 8.21
C ARG A 19 1.11 0.40 8.83
N ASP A 20 0.15 -0.43 9.23
CA ASP A 20 0.45 -1.74 9.83
C ASP A 20 1.19 -2.64 8.85
N PHE A 21 0.91 -2.52 7.54
CA PHE A 21 1.62 -3.26 6.51
C PHE A 21 3.08 -2.80 6.41
N TYR A 22 3.30 -1.48 6.36
CA TYR A 22 4.63 -0.88 6.34
C TYR A 22 5.46 -1.31 7.55
N GLU A 23 4.89 -1.26 8.77
CA GLU A 23 5.61 -1.51 10.01
C GLU A 23 5.92 -3.00 10.24
N ASN A 24 5.06 -3.91 9.76
CA ASN A 24 5.17 -5.34 10.09
C ASN A 24 5.65 -6.24 8.95
N TYR A 25 5.66 -5.76 7.70
CA TYR A 25 6.06 -6.56 6.54
C TYR A 25 7.17 -5.83 5.77
N PRO A 26 8.43 -6.30 5.85
CA PRO A 26 9.56 -5.65 5.18
C PRO A 26 9.35 -5.44 3.68
N GLU A 27 8.67 -6.38 3.00
CA GLU A 27 8.37 -6.30 1.58
C GLU A 27 7.39 -5.17 1.26
N ALA A 28 6.41 -4.94 2.14
CA ALA A 28 5.49 -3.82 1.99
C ALA A 28 6.23 -2.49 2.22
N GLY A 29 7.07 -2.41 3.26
CA GLY A 29 7.93 -1.26 3.53
C GLY A 29 8.77 -0.86 2.32
N ALA A 30 9.46 -1.83 1.70
CA ALA A 30 10.26 -1.59 0.51
C ALA A 30 9.46 -1.02 -0.68
N VAL A 31 8.19 -1.42 -0.85
CA VAL A 31 7.31 -0.88 -1.89
C VAL A 31 6.92 0.57 -1.60
N PHE A 32 6.60 0.89 -0.35
CA PHE A 32 6.31 2.28 0.05
C PHE A 32 7.55 3.18 -0.10
N ASP A 33 8.74 2.70 0.28
CA ASP A 33 9.99 3.46 0.12
C ASP A 33 10.29 3.74 -1.36
N MET A 34 10.13 2.73 -2.23
CA MET A 34 10.27 2.90 -3.67
C MET A 34 9.27 3.93 -4.23
N ALA A 35 8.03 3.90 -3.75
CA ALA A 35 7.01 4.86 -4.16
C ALA A 35 7.33 6.28 -3.69
N GLY A 36 7.86 6.44 -2.46
CA GLY A 36 8.34 7.72 -1.93
C GLY A 36 9.44 8.32 -2.80
N GLN A 37 10.46 7.53 -3.12
CA GLN A 37 11.56 7.93 -4.02
C GLN A 37 11.04 8.36 -5.39
N ALA A 38 10.12 7.58 -5.98
CA ALA A 38 9.53 7.89 -7.28
C ALA A 38 8.69 9.18 -7.27
N ALA A 39 8.06 9.49 -6.14
CA ALA A 39 7.29 10.71 -5.94
C ALA A 39 8.14 11.92 -5.51
N GLY A 40 9.44 11.72 -5.25
CA GLY A 40 10.38 12.77 -4.87
C GLY A 40 10.39 13.14 -3.38
N PHE A 41 9.97 12.20 -2.52
CA PHE A 41 10.03 12.31 -1.06
C PHE A 41 11.25 11.57 -0.49
#